data_AF-A0A7S0TI27-F1
#
_entry.id   AF-A0A7S0TI27-F1
#
_cell.length_a   1.000
_cell.length_b   1.000
_cell.length_c   1.000
_cell.angle_alpha   90.00
_cell.angle_beta   90.00
_cell.angle_gamma   90.00
#
_symmetry.space_group_name_H-M   'P 1'
#
loop_
_entity.id
_entity.type
_entity.pdbx_description
1 polymer ?
#
loop_
_entity_poly.entity_id
_entity_poly.type
_entity_poly.pdbx_seq_one_letter_code
_entity_poly.pdbx_strand_id
1 'polypeptide(L)'
;LWSSGNKSPTYAQQSPVTPSSSVTPSPTPPFLPFSPSEIVDGKVVEVKEYPKDTPDHEIRFVGGVFVVDSPMMGEYRADVSCGEFYQDLRRTMKAIGTASVNSTATKRLMLLEAKFKMYLLLNEEKEYLAQKINPHRDFYNVRKVDTHIHH
;
A
#
# COMPACT_ATOMS: atom_id res chain seq x y z
N LEU A 1 50.48 -24.54 -16.82
CA LEU A 1 51.24 -23.28 -16.74
C LEU A 1 50.26 -22.13 -16.50
N TRP A 2 50.56 -21.41 -15.44
CA TRP A 2 49.85 -20.33 -14.74
C TRP A 2 49.42 -19.16 -15.65
N SER A 3 48.21 -18.61 -15.47
CA SER A 3 48.04 -17.15 -15.27
C SER A 3 46.70 -16.82 -14.61
N SER A 4 46.75 -16.73 -13.29
CA SER A 4 45.75 -16.13 -12.42
C SER A 4 45.69 -14.61 -12.62
N GLY A 5 44.58 -14.12 -13.17
CA GLY A 5 44.23 -12.70 -13.13
C GLY A 5 43.20 -12.45 -12.03
N ASN A 6 43.67 -12.15 -10.81
CA ASN A 6 42.83 -11.60 -9.74
C ASN A 6 42.19 -10.30 -10.24
N LYS A 7 40.88 -10.31 -10.48
CA LYS A 7 40.10 -9.08 -10.55
C LYS A 7 39.31 -8.95 -9.27
N SER A 8 39.90 -8.24 -8.31
CA SER A 8 39.19 -7.72 -7.14
C SER A 8 38.02 -6.84 -7.62
N PRO A 9 36.82 -6.94 -7.05
CA PRO A 9 35.75 -6.00 -7.37
C PRO A 9 36.10 -4.64 -6.79
N THR A 10 36.29 -3.66 -7.67
CA THR A 10 36.51 -2.25 -7.30
C THR A 10 35.23 -1.72 -6.64
N TYR A 11 35.24 -1.54 -5.33
CA TYR A 11 34.19 -0.81 -4.63
C TYR A 11 34.29 0.66 -5.06
N ALA A 12 33.26 1.17 -5.74
CA ALA A 12 33.18 2.59 -6.04
C ALA A 12 33.14 3.37 -4.72
N GLN A 13 34.22 4.08 -4.40
CA GLN A 13 34.25 5.01 -3.27
C GLN A 13 33.25 6.13 -3.57
N GLN A 14 32.09 6.09 -2.91
CA GLN A 14 31.21 7.25 -2.84
C GLN A 14 31.88 8.30 -1.94
N SER A 15 32.08 9.50 -2.50
CA SER A 15 32.57 10.67 -1.77
C SER A 15 31.68 10.97 -0.55
N PRO A 16 32.24 11.42 0.58
CA PRO A 16 31.44 11.75 1.76
C PRO A 16 30.56 12.97 1.48
N VAL A 17 29.24 12.76 1.54
CA VAL A 17 28.24 13.84 1.53
C VAL A 17 28.32 14.58 2.87
N THR A 18 28.67 15.87 2.81
CA THR A 18 28.61 16.79 3.94
C THR A 18 27.17 16.98 4.42
N PRO A 19 26.88 16.96 5.73
CA PRO A 19 25.53 17.23 6.23
C PRO A 19 25.29 18.74 6.26
N SER A 20 24.50 19.26 5.33
CA SER A 20 23.98 20.63 5.45
C SER A 20 22.86 20.66 6.48
N SER A 21 23.16 21.22 7.64
CA SER A 21 22.22 21.49 8.73
C SER A 21 21.36 22.72 8.45
N SER A 22 20.09 22.52 8.10
CA SER A 22 18.97 23.43 8.42
C SER A 22 17.63 22.85 7.91
N VAL A 23 17.12 21.80 8.56
CA VAL A 23 15.73 21.36 8.34
C VAL A 23 14.82 22.31 9.12
N THR A 24 14.36 23.37 8.47
CA THR A 24 13.18 24.12 8.92
C THR A 24 11.95 23.22 8.71
N PRO A 25 11.12 22.96 9.73
CA PRO A 25 9.88 22.23 9.51
C PRO A 25 8.94 23.08 8.65
N SER A 26 8.71 22.63 7.42
CA SER A 26 7.65 23.14 6.56
C SER A 26 6.32 23.09 7.33
N PRO A 27 5.54 24.18 7.38
CA PRO A 27 4.26 24.17 8.09
C PRO A 27 3.33 23.17 7.41
N THR A 28 2.94 22.13 8.15
CA THR A 28 1.94 21.17 7.70
C THR A 28 0.66 21.93 7.35
N PRO A 29 0.19 21.90 6.10
CA PRO A 29 -1.04 22.59 5.74
C PRO A 29 -2.20 22.00 6.56
N PRO A 30 -3.17 22.82 6.99
CA PRO A 30 -4.33 22.32 7.72
C PRO A 30 -5.05 21.28 6.85
N PHE A 31 -5.33 20.11 7.43
CA PHE A 31 -6.15 19.08 6.79
C PHE A 31 -7.54 19.66 6.53
N LEU A 32 -7.81 20.00 5.26
CA LEU A 32 -9.18 20.25 4.81
C LEU A 32 -9.92 18.92 4.84
N PRO A 33 -11.15 18.85 5.39
CA PRO A 33 -11.98 17.67 5.22
C PRO A 33 -12.25 17.54 3.72
N PHE A 34 -11.84 16.43 3.11
CA PHE A 34 -12.26 16.11 1.75
C PHE A 34 -13.80 16.06 1.74
N SER A 35 -14.43 17.07 1.15
CA SER A 35 -15.85 17.05 0.82
C SER A 35 -16.10 15.89 -0.15
N PRO A 36 -17.17 15.09 -0.02
CA PRO A 36 -17.50 13.95 -0.92
C PRO A 36 -17.86 14.33 -2.37
N SER A 37 -17.30 15.43 -2.88
CA SER A 37 -17.48 15.93 -4.23
C SER A 37 -16.08 16.18 -4.77
N GLU A 38 -15.56 15.27 -5.57
CA GLU A 38 -14.38 15.54 -6.38
C GLU A 38 -14.69 16.75 -7.27
N ILE A 39 -14.11 17.89 -6.93
CA ILE A 39 -14.11 19.09 -7.77
C ILE A 39 -12.99 18.89 -8.77
N VAL A 40 -13.34 18.42 -9.97
CA VAL A 40 -12.51 18.64 -11.16
C VAL A 40 -13.04 19.93 -11.80
N ASP A 41 -12.21 20.98 -11.84
CA ASP A 41 -12.48 22.27 -12.48
C ASP A 41 -13.77 23.00 -12.07
N GLY A 42 -14.10 23.02 -10.77
CA GLY A 42 -15.15 23.90 -10.23
C GLY A 42 -16.58 23.58 -10.67
N LYS A 43 -16.81 22.43 -11.32
CA LYS A 43 -18.15 21.96 -11.68
C LYS A 43 -18.51 20.70 -10.88
N VAL A 44 -19.72 20.71 -10.31
CA VAL A 44 -20.36 19.51 -9.77
C VAL A 44 -20.48 18.50 -10.91
N VAL A 45 -19.72 17.41 -10.84
CA VAL A 45 -19.84 16.31 -11.80
C VAL A 45 -21.13 15.57 -11.46
N GLU A 46 -22.22 15.89 -12.15
CA GLU A 46 -23.32 14.95 -12.31
C GLU A 46 -22.76 13.74 -13.05
N VAL A 47 -22.74 12.57 -12.40
CA VAL A 47 -22.43 11.31 -13.06
C VAL A 47 -23.52 11.06 -14.09
N LYS A 48 -23.23 11.38 -15.36
CA LYS A 48 -24.18 11.28 -16.47
C LYS A 48 -23.69 10.35 -17.58
N GLU A 49 -22.99 9.28 -17.22
CA GLU A 49 -22.91 8.09 -18.08
C GLU A 49 -23.12 6.84 -17.24
N TYR A 50 -24.34 6.31 -17.35
CA TYR A 50 -24.74 5.01 -16.85
C TYR A 50 -24.24 3.94 -17.85
N PRO A 51 -23.92 2.71 -17.40
CA PRO A 51 -23.73 1.59 -18.31
C PRO A 51 -24.95 1.48 -19.23
N LYS A 52 -24.77 1.62 -20.54
CA LYS A 52 -25.87 1.81 -21.51
C LYS A 52 -26.72 0.55 -21.75
N ASP A 53 -26.38 -0.59 -21.11
CA ASP A 53 -26.88 -1.91 -21.48
C ASP A 53 -27.52 -2.68 -20.30
N THR A 54 -28.38 -2.05 -19.48
CA THR A 54 -29.25 -2.79 -18.54
C THR A 54 -30.70 -2.28 -18.60
N PRO A 55 -31.54 -2.80 -19.54
CA PRO A 55 -32.92 -2.32 -19.72
C PRO A 55 -33.81 -2.57 -18.49
N ASP A 56 -33.43 -3.51 -17.63
CA ASP A 56 -34.26 -3.95 -16.49
C ASP A 56 -33.84 -3.34 -15.14
N HIS A 57 -32.83 -2.47 -15.09
CA HIS A 57 -32.30 -1.95 -13.82
C HIS A 57 -32.32 -0.42 -13.80
N GLU A 58 -32.91 0.16 -12.75
CA GLU A 58 -32.85 1.61 -12.51
C GLU A 58 -31.68 1.92 -11.58
N ILE A 59 -30.73 2.74 -12.06
CA ILE A 59 -29.57 3.15 -11.28
C ILE A 59 -29.81 4.58 -10.80
N ARG A 60 -29.77 4.80 -9.49
CA ARG A 60 -29.89 6.12 -8.85
C ARG A 60 -28.62 6.45 -8.09
N PHE A 61 -28.28 7.73 -8.04
CA PHE A 61 -27.16 8.21 -7.24
C PHE A 61 -27.69 8.97 -6.02
N VAL A 62 -27.54 8.38 -4.83
CA VAL A 62 -28.10 8.92 -3.59
C VAL A 62 -26.98 9.11 -2.57
N GLY A 63 -26.67 10.36 -2.25
CA GLY A 63 -25.71 10.69 -1.19
C GLY A 63 -24.28 10.20 -1.46
N GLY A 64 -23.84 10.19 -2.72
CA GLY A 64 -22.48 9.75 -3.08
C GLY A 64 -22.35 8.25 -3.41
N VAL A 65 -23.44 7.48 -3.31
CA VAL A 65 -23.44 6.03 -3.50
C VAL A 65 -24.46 5.65 -4.58
N PHE A 66 -24.08 4.72 -5.45
CA PHE A 66 -25.01 4.15 -6.42
C PHE A 66 -25.95 3.15 -5.75
N VAL A 67 -27.23 3.29 -6.06
CA VAL A 67 -28.31 2.41 -5.64
C VAL A 67 -28.92 1.83 -6.89
N VAL A 68 -29.00 0.50 -6.96
CA VAL A 68 -29.51 -0.22 -8.13
C VAL A 68 -30.83 -0.85 -7.76
N ASP A 69 -31.91 -0.44 -8.41
CA ASP A 69 -33.22 -1.05 -8.26
C ASP A 69 -33.44 -2.10 -9.36
N SER A 70 -33.78 -3.32 -8.96
CA SER A 70 -34.08 -4.43 -9.87
C SER A 70 -35.50 -4.92 -9.61
N PRO A 71 -36.34 -5.06 -10.64
CA PRO A 71 -37.72 -5.53 -10.48
C PRO A 71 -37.80 -6.98 -9.95
N MET A 72 -36.72 -7.76 -10.04
CA MET A 72 -36.66 -9.14 -9.53
C MET A 72 -36.01 -9.28 -8.15
N MET A 73 -35.10 -8.38 -7.78
CA MET A 73 -34.27 -8.50 -6.57
C MET A 73 -34.48 -7.36 -5.56
N GLY A 74 -35.29 -6.36 -5.91
CA GLY A 74 -35.52 -5.16 -5.11
C GLY A 74 -34.36 -4.16 -5.17
N GLU A 75 -34.38 -3.20 -4.24
CA GLU A 75 -33.36 -2.16 -4.12
C GLU A 75 -32.07 -2.72 -3.52
N TYR A 76 -30.99 -2.70 -4.30
CA TYR A 76 -29.65 -2.99 -3.83
C TYR A 76 -28.92 -1.70 -3.49
N ARG A 77 -28.48 -1.60 -2.22
CA ARG A 77 -27.71 -0.48 -1.68
C ARG A 77 -26.46 -1.04 -0.99
N ALA A 78 -25.37 -0.27 -1.02
CA ALA A 78 -24.23 -0.58 -0.16
C ALA A 78 -24.65 -0.62 1.32
N ASP A 79 -24.29 -1.70 2.01
CA ASP A 79 -24.72 -1.95 3.40
C ASP A 79 -24.25 -0.88 4.39
N VAL A 80 -23.15 -0.19 4.09
CA VAL A 80 -22.51 0.77 4.99
C VAL A 80 -22.74 2.19 4.49
N SER A 81 -23.25 3.04 5.38
CA SER A 81 -23.39 4.46 5.08
C SER A 81 -22.06 5.21 5.18
N CYS A 82 -21.93 6.29 4.39
CA CYS A 82 -20.78 7.19 4.46
C CYS A 82 -20.54 7.75 5.88
N GLY A 83 -21.63 8.02 6.63
CA GLY A 83 -21.56 8.49 8.00
C GLY A 83 -20.96 7.47 8.97
N GLU A 84 -21.31 6.19 8.84
CA GLU A 84 -20.74 5.11 9.64
C GLU A 84 -19.27 4.90 9.32
N PHE A 85 -18.92 4.92 8.03
CA PHE A 85 -17.52 4.84 7.59
C PHE A 85 -16.65 5.93 8.26
N TYR A 86 -17.09 7.19 8.28
CA TYR A 86 -16.34 8.27 8.93
C TYR A 86 -16.30 8.15 10.46
N GLN A 87 -17.33 7.56 11.09
CA GLN A 87 -17.29 7.27 12.51
C GLN A 87 -16.23 6.21 12.82
N ASP A 88 -16.17 5.13 12.05
CA ASP A 88 -15.21 4.05 12.23
C ASP A 88 -13.79 4.47 11.87
N LEU A 89 -13.62 5.30 10.84
CA LEU A 89 -12.33 5.92 10.52
C LEU A 89 -11.83 6.76 11.70
N ARG A 90 -12.68 7.61 12.30
CA ARG A 90 -12.32 8.41 13.48
C ARG A 90 -11.97 7.53 14.67
N ARG A 91 -12.69 6.44 14.91
CA ARG A 91 -12.39 5.46 15.96
C ARG A 91 -11.02 4.82 15.75
N THR A 92 -10.72 4.41 14.52
CA THR A 92 -9.44 3.80 14.14
C THR A 92 -8.29 4.80 14.30
N MET A 93 -8.46 6.03 13.84
CA MET A 93 -7.47 7.10 14.00
C MET A 93 -7.19 7.40 15.48
N LYS A 94 -8.24 7.41 16.33
CA LYS A 94 -8.06 7.56 17.79
C LYS A 94 -7.28 6.39 18.39
N ALA A 95 -7.54 5.16 17.96
CA ALA A 95 -6.81 3.99 18.41
C ALA A 95 -5.32 4.07 18.02
N ILE A 96 -5.02 4.47 16.78
CA ILE A 96 -3.65 4.69 16.29
C ILE A 96 -2.98 5.87 17.03
N GLY A 97 -3.73 6.90 17.40
CA GLY A 97 -3.20 8.01 18.21
C GLY A 97 -2.84 7.63 19.66
N THR A 98 -3.22 6.44 20.12
CA THR A 98 -2.99 6.01 21.50
C THR A 98 -1.56 5.50 21.69
N ALA A 99 -0.79 6.16 22.56
CA ALA A 99 0.62 5.84 22.79
C ALA A 99 0.90 4.41 23.30
N SER A 100 -0.03 3.81 24.07
CA SER A 100 0.10 2.42 24.54
C SER A 100 -0.02 1.40 23.42
N VAL A 101 -0.90 1.65 22.44
CA VAL A 101 -1.07 0.81 21.25
C VAL A 101 0.19 0.89 20.39
N ASN A 102 0.67 2.11 20.11
CA ASN A 102 1.87 2.31 19.30
C ASN A 102 3.11 1.69 19.95
N SER A 103 3.35 1.95 21.24
CA SER A 103 4.52 1.38 21.92
C SER A 103 4.49 -0.15 21.98
N THR A 104 3.30 -0.76 22.14
CA THR A 104 3.14 -2.22 22.11
C THR A 104 3.37 -2.78 20.71
N ALA A 105 2.79 -2.14 19.69
CA ALA A 105 2.96 -2.54 18.29
C ALA A 105 4.43 -2.44 17.86
N THR A 106 5.11 -1.34 18.17
CA THR A 106 6.54 -1.14 17.87
C THR A 106 7.40 -2.22 18.51
N LYS A 107 7.18 -2.55 19.79
CA LYS A 107 7.92 -3.63 20.48
C LYS A 107 7.70 -4.99 19.80
N ARG A 108 6.48 -5.28 19.35
CA ARG A 108 6.16 -6.53 18.63
C ARG A 108 6.83 -6.58 17.26
N LEU A 109 6.84 -5.47 16.52
CA LEU A 109 7.54 -5.38 15.23
C LEU A 109 9.05 -5.56 15.40
N MET A 110 9.66 -4.92 16.40
CA MET A 110 11.07 -5.10 16.75
C MET A 110 11.39 -6.55 17.13
N LEU A 111 10.54 -7.19 17.92
CA LEU A 111 10.70 -8.61 18.26
C LEU A 111 10.62 -9.51 17.02
N LEU A 112 9.66 -9.24 16.13
CA LEU A 112 9.50 -10.01 14.90
C LEU A 112 10.71 -9.85 13.97
N GLU A 113 11.23 -8.63 13.85
CA GLU A 113 12.45 -8.33 13.10
C GLU A 113 13.66 -9.06 13.70
N ALA A 114 13.84 -9.00 15.02
CA ALA A 114 14.93 -9.69 15.72
C ALA A 114 14.84 -11.22 15.55
N LYS A 115 13.62 -11.78 15.65
CA LYS A 115 13.36 -13.20 15.42
C LYS A 115 13.71 -13.60 13.99
N PHE A 116 13.35 -12.78 13.00
CA PHE A 116 13.67 -13.04 11.60
C PHE A 116 15.17 -12.93 11.33
N LYS A 117 15.86 -11.94 11.90
CA LYS A 117 17.33 -11.83 11.82
C LYS A 117 18.03 -13.06 12.39
N MET A 118 17.58 -13.55 13.55
CA MET A 118 18.11 -14.78 14.14
C MET A 118 17.84 -16.00 13.24
N TYR A 119 16.65 -16.08 12.65
CA TYR A 119 16.32 -17.14 11.70
C TYR A 119 17.27 -17.14 10.50
N LEU A 120 17.55 -15.97 9.91
CA LEU A 120 18.51 -15.84 8.81
C LEU A 120 19.90 -16.33 9.21
N LEU A 121 20.45 -15.84 10.33
CA LEU A 121 21.79 -16.24 10.82
C LEU A 121 21.94 -17.75 11.02
N LEU A 122 20.87 -18.44 11.42
CA LEU A 122 20.91 -19.88 11.70
C LEU A 122 20.59 -20.76 10.48
N ASN A 123 19.93 -20.22 9.45
CA ASN A 123 19.40 -21.03 8.35
C ASN A 123 19.85 -20.58 6.96
N GLU A 124 20.60 -19.49 6.83
CA GLU A 124 21.08 -18.96 5.55
C GLU A 124 21.75 -20.04 4.69
N GLU A 125 22.66 -20.82 5.25
CA GLU A 125 23.35 -21.89 4.50
C GLU A 125 22.39 -23.00 4.05
N LYS A 126 21.43 -23.38 4.91
CA LYS A 126 20.43 -24.42 4.56
C LYS A 126 19.52 -23.95 3.44
N GLU A 127 19.07 -22.70 3.50
CA GLU A 127 18.25 -22.10 2.45
C GLU A 127 19.04 -21.95 1.15
N TYR A 128 20.31 -21.55 1.23
CA TYR A 128 21.21 -21.46 0.08
C TYR A 128 21.41 -22.82 -0.61
N LEU A 129 21.63 -23.88 0.16
CA LEU A 129 21.73 -25.24 -0.38
C LEU A 129 20.39 -25.71 -0.99
N ALA A 130 19.26 -25.40 -0.36
CA ALA A 130 17.94 -25.74 -0.90
C ALA A 130 17.66 -25.08 -2.26
N GLN A 131 18.13 -23.84 -2.46
CA GLN A 131 18.04 -23.16 -3.76
C GLN A 131 18.87 -23.87 -4.83
N LYS A 132 20.06 -24.36 -4.50
CA LYS A 132 20.93 -25.09 -5.45
C LYS A 132 20.32 -26.40 -5.96
N ILE A 133 19.47 -27.04 -5.16
CA ILE A 133 18.82 -28.31 -5.54
C ILE A 133 17.81 -28.09 -6.68
N ASN A 134 17.29 -26.87 -6.85
CA ASN A 134 16.37 -26.54 -7.96
C ASN A 134 16.92 -25.40 -8.83
N PRO A 135 17.82 -25.70 -9.78
CA PRO A 135 18.46 -24.69 -10.63
C PRO A 135 17.48 -23.87 -11.47
N HIS A 136 16.33 -24.45 -11.84
CA HIS A 136 15.32 -23.77 -12.65
C HIS A 136 14.47 -22.79 -11.83
N ARG A 137 14.50 -22.85 -10.49
CA ARG A 137 13.75 -21.92 -9.63
C ARG A 137 14.61 -20.75 -9.16
N ASP A 138 15.28 -20.10 -10.12
CA ASP A 138 16.18 -18.97 -9.88
C ASP A 138 15.48 -17.61 -10.04
N PHE A 139 16.25 -16.53 -9.80
CA PHE A 139 15.72 -15.18 -9.87
C PHE A 139 15.12 -14.84 -11.23
N TYR A 140 15.52 -15.45 -12.35
CA TYR A 140 14.99 -15.11 -13.67
C TYR A 140 13.70 -15.86 -13.98
N ASN A 141 13.65 -17.15 -13.64
CA ASN A 141 12.56 -18.04 -14.01
C ASN A 141 11.35 -17.99 -13.07
N VAL A 142 11.48 -17.43 -11.86
CA VAL A 142 10.33 -17.19 -10.97
C VAL A 142 9.36 -16.18 -11.62
N ARG A 143 8.06 -16.44 -11.58
CA ARG A 143 7.05 -15.46 -12.03
C ARG A 143 6.88 -14.39 -10.96
N LYS A 144 7.11 -13.13 -11.34
CA LYS A 144 6.86 -11.96 -10.49
C LYS A 144 5.81 -11.12 -11.17
N VAL A 145 4.87 -10.61 -10.38
CA VAL A 145 3.83 -9.68 -10.81
C VAL A 145 4.21 -8.33 -10.24
N ASP A 146 4.21 -7.31 -11.08
CA ASP A 146 4.30 -5.93 -10.60
C ASP A 146 2.92 -5.54 -10.06
N THR A 147 2.89 -5.14 -8.78
CA THR A 147 1.66 -4.80 -8.07
C THR A 147 1.27 -3.33 -8.23
N HIS A 148 2.11 -2.51 -8.84
CA HIS A 148 1.87 -1.08 -8.96
C HIS A 148 2.49 -0.50 -10.24
N ILE A 149 1.66 -0.37 -11.28
CA ILE A 149 2.03 0.15 -12.59
C ILE A 149 1.10 1.32 -12.94
N HIS A 150 1.67 2.42 -13.44
CA HIS A 150 0.91 3.47 -14.10
C HIS A 150 1.03 3.29 -15.62
N HIS A 151 -0.11 3.27 -16.32
CA HIS A 151 -0.19 3.11 -17.78
C HIS A 151 -0.17 4.46 -18.51
#